data_AF-A0A392PWU7-F1
#
_entry.id   AF-A0A392PWU7-F1
#
_cell.length_a   1.000
_cell.length_b   1.000
_cell.length_c   1.000
_cell.angle_alpha   90.00
_cell.angle_beta   90.00
_cell.angle_gamma   90.00
#
_symmetry.space_group_name_H-M   'P 1'
#
loop_
_entity.id
_entity.type
_entity.pdbx_description
1 polymer ?
#
loop_
_entity_poly.entity_id
_entity_poly.type
_entity_poly.pdbx_seq_one_letter_code
_entity_poly.pdbx_strand_id
1 'polypeptide(L)'
;MNGISESVIHHGYSNGSVQSVNGNFEEKLDELRSLMGKVDGDPLRIVGVGAGAWGSVFTAMLQDAYGSFRDKVLIRIWRRPGRTVDRVTATHLFEVIGYFMQMRF
;
A
#
# COMPACT_ATOMS: atom_id res chain seq x y z
N MET A 1 -46.72 15.98 9.67
CA MET A 1 -45.50 16.76 9.86
C MET A 1 -44.39 15.75 10.14
N ASN A 2 -43.82 15.11 9.11
CA ASN A 2 -42.68 15.57 8.29
C ASN A 2 -41.54 16.02 9.23
N GLY A 3 -40.36 15.42 9.31
CA GLY A 3 -39.60 14.45 8.52
C GLY A 3 -38.12 14.59 8.96
N ILE A 4 -37.18 13.95 8.25
CA ILE A 4 -35.70 14.01 8.38
C ILE A 4 -35.11 12.90 9.27
N SER A 5 -34.18 12.05 8.84
CA SER A 5 -33.70 11.64 7.52
C SER A 5 -32.83 10.40 7.72
N GLU A 6 -33.08 9.40 6.89
CA GLU A 6 -32.35 8.15 6.74
C GLU A 6 -30.86 8.43 6.43
N SER A 7 -29.95 8.04 7.32
CA SER A 7 -28.50 8.12 7.06
C SER A 7 -28.10 6.98 6.13
N VAL A 8 -28.30 7.17 4.83
CA VAL A 8 -27.80 6.28 3.77
C VAL A 8 -26.28 6.40 3.75
N ILE A 9 -25.60 5.39 4.30
CA ILE A 9 -24.14 5.25 4.17
C ILE A 9 -23.86 4.78 2.75
N HIS A 10 -23.61 5.74 1.85
CA HIS A 10 -23.22 5.47 0.47
C HIS A 10 -21.76 5.00 0.46
N HIS A 11 -21.54 3.67 0.55
CA HIS A 11 -20.25 3.05 0.28
C HIS A 11 -19.95 3.13 -1.23
N GLY A 12 -19.58 4.33 -1.68
CA GLY A 12 -19.01 4.54 -2.99
C GLY A 12 -17.59 3.99 -3.01
N TYR A 13 -17.42 2.75 -3.46
CA TYR A 13 -16.11 2.23 -3.87
C TYR A 13 -15.68 2.97 -5.14
N SER A 14 -15.10 4.14 -4.98
CA SER A 14 -14.40 4.84 -6.06
C SER A 14 -13.09 4.12 -6.33
N ASN A 15 -13.11 3.28 -7.37
CA ASN A 15 -11.91 2.74 -8.01
C ASN A 15 -11.03 3.92 -8.44
N GLY A 16 -10.06 4.28 -7.60
CA GLY A 16 -9.10 5.33 -7.89
C GLY A 16 -8.17 4.87 -9.01
N SER A 17 -8.39 5.40 -10.21
CA SER A 17 -7.39 5.38 -11.26
C SER A 17 -6.16 6.13 -10.75
N VAL A 18 -5.03 5.43 -10.74
CA VAL A 18 -3.71 5.99 -10.41
C VAL A 18 -3.26 6.80 -11.63
N GLN A 19 -3.81 8.00 -11.80
CA GLN A 19 -3.37 8.91 -12.87
C GLN A 19 -2.99 10.27 -12.26
N SER A 20 -1.67 10.52 -12.27
CA SER A 20 -0.98 11.77 -11.93
C SER A 20 -1.16 12.26 -10.48
N VAL A 21 -0.30 11.80 -9.56
CA VAL A 21 -0.66 11.73 -8.12
C VAL A 21 0.32 12.44 -7.15
N ASN A 22 1.24 13.31 -7.57
CA ASN A 22 2.19 13.85 -6.57
C ASN A 22 1.54 14.81 -5.54
N GLY A 23 0.66 15.73 -5.97
CA GLY A 23 -0.07 16.61 -5.04
C GLY A 23 -1.25 15.92 -4.33
N ASN A 24 -1.98 15.07 -5.05
CA ASN A 24 -3.15 14.36 -4.52
C ASN A 24 -2.77 13.23 -3.53
N PHE A 25 -1.59 12.61 -3.69
CA PHE A 25 -1.20 11.50 -2.83
C PHE A 25 -0.80 11.95 -1.44
N GLU A 26 -0.07 13.06 -1.33
CA GLU A 26 0.33 13.63 -0.05
C GLU A 26 -0.88 14.11 0.76
N GLU A 27 -1.81 14.80 0.12
CA GLU A 27 -3.06 15.26 0.73
C GLU A 27 -3.90 14.08 1.23
N LYS A 28 -4.09 13.04 0.39
CA LYS A 28 -4.76 11.80 0.81
C LYS A 28 -4.07 11.10 1.98
N LEU A 29 -2.75 11.21 2.06
CA LEU A 29 -1.98 10.61 3.13
C LEU A 29 -2.19 11.37 4.44
N ASP A 30 -2.29 12.69 4.38
CA ASP A 30 -2.64 13.54 5.52
C ASP A 30 -4.10 13.33 5.96
N GLU A 31 -5.03 13.20 5.01
CA GLU A 31 -6.42 12.80 5.29
C GLU A 31 -6.48 11.45 6.01
N LEU A 32 -5.73 10.45 5.53
CA LEU A 32 -5.66 9.14 6.15
C LEU A 32 -5.06 9.20 7.55
N ARG A 33 -4.02 10.03 7.77
CA ARG A 33 -3.44 10.25 9.10
C ARG A 33 -4.47 10.86 10.05
N SER A 34 -5.19 11.88 9.61
CA SER A 34 -6.27 12.52 10.36
C SER A 34 -7.37 11.51 10.72
N LEU A 35 -7.82 10.71 9.75
CA LEU A 35 -8.82 9.66 9.95
C LEU A 35 -8.38 8.60 10.98
N MET A 36 -7.09 8.27 11.01
CA MET A 36 -6.50 7.34 11.98
C MET A 36 -6.24 7.99 13.35
N GLY A 37 -6.66 9.24 13.56
CA GLY A 37 -6.48 9.98 14.81
C GLY A 37 -5.02 10.35 15.09
N LYS A 38 -4.21 10.48 14.04
CA LYS A 38 -2.81 10.87 14.19
C LYS A 38 -2.69 12.37 14.42
N VAL A 39 -1.89 12.74 15.41
CA VAL A 39 -1.56 14.15 15.69
C VAL A 39 -0.59 14.65 14.62
N ASP A 40 -0.59 15.95 14.34
CA ASP A 40 0.36 16.59 13.44
C ASP A 40 1.80 16.19 13.79
N GLY A 41 2.51 15.68 12.79
CA GLY A 41 3.87 15.16 12.96
C GLY A 41 3.99 13.70 13.44
N ASP A 42 2.91 13.01 13.85
CA ASP A 42 2.96 11.57 14.11
C ASP A 42 2.83 10.77 12.79
N PRO A 43 3.85 10.00 12.39
CA PRO A 43 3.80 9.27 11.13
C PRO A 43 2.82 8.09 11.19
N LEU A 44 2.24 7.77 10.03
CA LEU A 44 1.50 6.53 9.83
C LEU A 44 2.48 5.35 9.87
N ARG A 45 2.27 4.41 10.78
CA ARG A 45 3.14 3.26 10.95
C ARG A 45 2.59 2.06 10.19
N ILE A 46 3.29 1.64 9.14
CA ILE A 46 2.93 0.49 8.34
C ILE A 46 3.87 -0.65 8.70
N VAL A 47 3.32 -1.75 9.23
CA VAL A 47 4.09 -2.96 9.53
C VAL A 47 3.76 -4.03 8.50
N GLY A 48 4.73 -4.35 7.65
CA GLY A 48 4.63 -5.46 6.71
C GLY A 48 5.24 -6.73 7.30
N VAL A 49 4.54 -7.86 7.22
CA VAL A 49 5.10 -9.18 7.54
C VAL A 49 5.10 -10.01 6.28
N GLY A 50 6.27 -10.51 5.87
CA GLY A 50 6.41 -11.22 4.61
C GLY A 50 7.57 -12.20 4.57
N ALA A 51 7.49 -13.16 3.65
CA ALA A 51 8.52 -14.15 3.41
C ALA A 51 8.80 -14.33 1.91
N GLY A 52 10.00 -14.82 1.58
CA GLY A 52 10.37 -15.16 0.21
C GLY A 52 10.34 -13.98 -0.77
N ALA A 53 10.13 -14.28 -2.05
CA ALA A 53 10.23 -13.31 -3.14
C ALA A 53 9.18 -12.20 -3.04
N TRP A 54 7.93 -12.53 -2.72
CA TRP A 54 6.86 -11.54 -2.55
C TRP A 54 7.11 -10.54 -1.41
N GLY A 55 7.76 -10.98 -0.34
CA GLY A 55 8.20 -10.07 0.73
C GLY A 55 9.21 -9.03 0.23
N SER A 56 10.14 -9.42 -0.65
CA SER A 56 11.08 -8.49 -1.30
C SER A 56 10.35 -7.50 -2.23
N VAL A 57 9.45 -8.00 -3.07
CA VAL A 57 8.70 -7.19 -4.04
C VAL A 57 7.85 -6.15 -3.32
N PHE A 58 7.07 -6.58 -2.31
CA PHE A 58 6.26 -5.67 -1.51
C PHE A 58 7.10 -4.61 -0.79
N THR A 59 8.30 -4.98 -0.30
CA THR A 59 9.24 -4.02 0.29
C THR A 59 9.65 -2.94 -0.72
N ALA A 60 10.02 -3.34 -1.94
CA ALA A 60 10.41 -2.42 -2.99
C ALA A 60 9.26 -1.49 -3.37
N MET A 61 8.03 -2.03 -3.50
CA MET A 61 6.84 -1.25 -3.80
C MET A 61 6.50 -0.22 -2.71
N LEU A 62 6.61 -0.60 -1.43
CA LEU A 62 6.40 0.34 -0.33
C LEU A 62 7.45 1.46 -0.32
N GLN A 63 8.70 1.11 -0.60
CA GLN A 63 9.78 2.08 -0.69
C GLN A 63 9.61 3.03 -1.88
N ASP A 64 9.08 2.55 -3.00
CA ASP A 64 8.78 3.37 -4.18
C ASP A 64 7.61 4.33 -3.92
N ALA A 65 6.50 3.81 -3.37
CA ALA A 65 5.29 4.60 -3.14
C ALA A 65 5.44 5.63 -2.00
N TYR A 66 6.12 5.28 -0.91
CA TYR A 66 6.15 6.11 0.31
C TYR A 66 7.55 6.62 0.67
N GLY A 67 8.57 6.29 -0.11
CA GLY A 67 9.97 6.58 0.22
C GLY A 67 10.32 8.06 0.32
N SER A 68 9.56 8.93 -0.35
CA SER A 68 9.67 10.38 -0.27
C SER A 68 9.03 10.99 0.98
N PHE A 69 8.07 10.30 1.61
CA PHE A 69 7.25 10.80 2.71
C PHE A 69 7.71 10.26 4.08
N ARG A 70 9.01 10.25 4.34
CA ARG A 70 9.59 9.61 5.55
C ARG A 70 9.17 10.29 6.86
N ASP A 71 8.78 11.55 6.80
CA ASP A 71 8.23 12.34 7.90
C ASP A 71 6.76 12.01 8.18
N LYS A 72 6.03 11.51 7.17
CA LYS A 72 4.60 11.18 7.27
C LYS A 72 4.32 9.68 7.40
N VAL A 73 5.23 8.82 6.94
CA VAL A 73 5.08 7.37 6.96
C VAL A 73 6.34 6.70 7.50
N LEU A 74 6.15 5.79 8.43
CA LEU A 74 7.20 4.92 8.94
C LEU A 74 6.87 3.47 8.59
N ILE A 75 7.67 2.88 7.71
CA ILE A 75 7.50 1.50 7.25
C ILE A 75 8.47 0.61 8.02
N ARG A 76 7.96 -0.46 8.64
CA ARG A 76 8.74 -1.52 9.25
C ARG A 76 8.40 -2.86 8.63
N ILE A 77 9.40 -3.59 8.15
CA ILE A 77 9.17 -4.87 7.46
C ILE A 77 9.85 -6.00 8.22
N TRP A 78 9.04 -7.01 8.57
CA TRP A 78 9.49 -8.22 9.24
C TRP A 78 9.65 -9.28 8.16
N ARG A 79 10.90 -9.55 7.80
CA ARG A 79 11.26 -10.47 6.74
C ARG A 79 11.64 -11.83 7.29
N ARG A 80 11.02 -12.87 6.76
CA ARG A 80 11.38 -14.27 7.01
C ARG A 80 11.98 -14.87 5.73
N PRO A 81 12.97 -15.78 5.82
CA PRO A 81 13.43 -16.49 4.63
C PRO A 81 12.28 -17.27 3.99
N GLY A 82 12.28 -17.32 2.66
CA GLY A 82 11.32 -18.12 1.89
C GLY A 82 11.73 -19.59 1.82
N ARG A 83 10.90 -20.38 1.14
CA ARG A 83 11.24 -21.76 0.77
C ARG A 83 12.36 -21.76 -0.27
N THR A 84 13.39 -22.57 -0.06
CA THR A 84 14.41 -22.83 -1.08
C THR A 84 13.78 -23.59 -2.23
N VAL A 85 14.04 -23.13 -3.45
CA VAL A 85 13.52 -23.72 -4.69
C VAL A 85 14.66 -23.99 -5.65
N ASP A 86 14.47 -24.95 -6.56
CA ASP A 86 15.42 -25.21 -7.63
C ASP A 86 15.41 -24.08 -8.67
N ARG A 87 16.38 -24.10 -9.59
CA ARG A 87 16.57 -23.05 -10.58
C ARG A 87 15.37 -22.90 -11.52
N VAL A 88 14.76 -24.00 -11.95
CA VAL A 88 13.63 -23.96 -12.90
C VAL A 88 12.44 -23.29 -12.23
N THR A 89 12.12 -23.70 -11.00
CA THR A 89 11.07 -23.08 -10.20
C THR A 89 11.36 -21.61 -9.90
N ALA A 90 12.62 -21.25 -9.61
CA ALA A 90 13.01 -19.86 -9.38
C ALA A 90 12.78 -18.98 -10.62
N THR A 91 13.20 -19.44 -11.81
CA THR A 91 12.99 -18.70 -13.06
C THR A 91 11.50 -18.47 -13.32
N HIS A 92 10.68 -19.51 -13.19
CA HIS A 92 9.24 -19.38 -13.39
C HIS A 92 8.60 -18.41 -12.39
N LEU A 93 9.04 -18.42 -11.12
CA LEU A 93 8.58 -17.46 -10.13
C LEU A 93 8.92 -16.01 -10.52
N PHE A 94 10.11 -15.76 -11.07
CA PHE A 94 10.47 -14.41 -11.54
C PHE A 94 9.58 -13.95 -12.70
N GLU A 95 9.27 -14.83 -13.65
CA GLU A 95 8.35 -14.53 -14.75
C GLU A 95 6.95 -14.18 -14.22
N VAL A 96 6.38 -15.03 -13.36
CA VAL A 96 5.04 -14.81 -12.77
C VAL A 96 4.98 -13.50 -11.99
N ILE A 97 6.01 -13.19 -11.20
CA ILE A 97 6.10 -11.92 -10.46
C ILE A 97 6.16 -10.75 -11.44
N GLY A 98 6.98 -10.85 -12.49
CA GLY A 98 7.09 -9.82 -13.53
C GLY A 98 5.74 -9.56 -14.21
N TYR A 99 5.05 -10.62 -14.66
CA TYR A 99 3.72 -10.50 -15.26
C TYR A 99 2.69 -9.88 -14.31
N PHE A 100 2.71 -10.29 -13.04
CA PHE A 100 1.80 -9.73 -12.04
C PHE A 100 2.04 -8.23 -11.85
N MET A 101 3.30 -7.79 -11.81
CA MET A 101 3.62 -6.36 -11.71
C MET A 101 3.17 -5.58 -12.93
N GLN A 102 3.29 -6.14 -14.14
CA GLN A 102 2.88 -5.51 -15.41
C GLN A 102 1.34 -5.40 -15.57
N MET A 103 0.56 -6.31 -14.99
CA MET A 103 -0.90 -6.33 -15.13
C MET A 103 -1.65 -5.44 -14.13
N ARG A 104 -0.97 -4.94 -13.09
CA ARG A 104 -1.60 -4.21 -11.97
C ARG A 104 -1.12 -2.76 -11.82
N PHE A 105 -0.21 -2.29 -12.67
CA PHE A 105 0.28 -0.91 -12.74
C PHE A 105 0.46 -0.46 -14.18
#